data_AF-A0A5K1ACL0-F1
#
_entry.id   AF-A0A5K1ACL0-F1
#
_cell.length_a   1.000
_cell.length_b   1.000
_cell.length_c   1.000
_cell.angle_alpha   90.00
_cell.angle_beta   90.00
_cell.angle_gamma   90.00
#
_symmetry.space_group_name_H-M   'P 1'
#
loop_
_entity.id
_entity.type
_entity.pdbx_description
1 polymer ?
#
loop_
_entity_poly.entity_id
_entity_poly.type
_entity_poly.pdbx_seq_one_letter_code
_entity_poly.pdbx_strand_id
1 'polypeptide(L)' 'RPLGLLSLLDEESTFPNGTDLTFANKLKQHLNSNRCFIGERGEAFRVCHYAGE' A
#
# COMPACT_ATOMS: atom_id res chain seq x y z
N ARG A 1 8.09 -13.95 -5.74
CA ARG A 1 6.99 -13.61 -4.80
C ARG A 1 6.42 -12.27 -5.26
N PRO A 2 5.10 -12.10 -5.39
CA PRO A 2 4.52 -10.78 -5.64
C PRO A 2 4.83 -9.83 -4.48
N LEU A 3 5.06 -8.55 -4.76
CA LEU A 3 5.31 -7.52 -3.74
C LEU A 3 4.03 -7.30 -2.93
N GLY A 4 4.12 -7.48 -1.61
CA GLY A 4 3.02 -7.26 -0.67
C GLY A 4 3.16 -5.92 0.06
N LEU A 5 2.10 -5.54 0.77
CA LEU A 5 2.03 -4.28 1.53
C LEU A 5 3.24 -4.07 2.44
N LEU A 6 3.61 -5.06 3.25
CA LEU A 6 4.74 -4.97 4.18
C LEU A 6 6.08 -4.83 3.44
N SER A 7 6.28 -5.56 2.34
CA SER A 7 7.51 -5.45 1.56
C SER A 7 7.66 -4.07 0.91
N LEU A 8 6.56 -3.47 0.46
CA LEU A 8 6.57 -2.11 -0.08
C LEU A 8 6.85 -1.07 1.01
N LEU A 9 6.38 -1.32 2.25
CA LEU A 9 6.66 -0.47 3.40
C LEU A 9 8.14 -0.54 3.79
N ASP A 10 8.71 -1.74 3.87
CA ASP A 10 10.12 -1.95 4.17
C ASP A 10 11.01 -1.25 3.12
N GLU A 11 10.63 -1.36 1.84
CA GLU A 11 11.34 -0.68 0.74
C GLU A 11 11.29 0.84 0.88
N GLU A 12 10.11 1.44 1.12
CA GLU A 12 10.00 2.89 1.28
C GLU A 12 10.67 3.40 2.55
N SER A 13 10.61 2.64 3.65
CA SER A 13 11.24 3.01 4.93
C SER A 13 12.76 3.00 4.86
N THR A 14 13.34 2.28 3.90
CA THR A 14 14.80 2.23 3.67
C THR A 14 15.24 3.18 2.54
N PHE A 15 14.29 3.81 1.84
CA PHE A 15 14.59 4.74 0.77
C PHE A 15 14.92 6.14 1.33
N PRO A 16 16.07 6.75 0.99
CA PRO A 16 16.49 8.03 1.58
C PRO A 16 15.51 9.20 1.42
N ASN A 17 14.62 9.14 0.42
CA ASN A 17 13.59 10.15 0.15
C ASN A 17 12.18 9.54 0.21
N GLY A 18 12.01 8.45 0.95
CA GLY A 18 10.71 7.81 1.15
C GLY A 18 9.78 8.74 1.92
N THR A 19 8.54 8.82 1.46
CA THR A 19 7.47 9.61 2.07
C THR A 19 6.19 8.78 2.13
N ASP A 20 5.25 9.16 2.99
CA ASP A 20 3.93 8.52 3.02
C ASP A 20 3.22 8.60 1.66
N LEU A 21 3.42 9.69 0.93
CA LEU A 21 2.86 9.89 -0.41
C LEU A 21 3.49 8.94 -1.45
N THR A 22 4.80 8.76 -1.44
CA THR A 22 5.47 7.82 -2.36
C THR A 22 5.11 6.37 -2.04
N PHE A 23 4.94 6.05 -0.76
CA PHE A 23 4.41 4.76 -0.31
C PHE A 23 2.96 4.52 -0.76
N ALA A 24 2.05 5.48 -0.56
CA ALA A 24 0.67 5.38 -1.02
C ALA A 24 0.57 5.16 -2.54
N ASN A 25 1.40 5.88 -3.31
CA ASN A 25 1.48 5.69 -4.76
C ASN A 25 1.95 4.28 -5.14
N LYS A 26 2.96 3.74 -4.44
CA LYS A 26 3.41 2.36 -4.64
C LYS A 26 2.32 1.34 -4.31
N LEU A 27 1.61 1.50 -3.19
CA LEU A 27 0.48 0.61 -2.86
C LEU A 27 -0.56 0.61 -3.97
N LYS A 28 -0.92 1.78 -4.51
CA LYS A 28 -1.86 1.91 -5.63
C LYS A 28 -1.33 1.25 -6.92
N GLN A 29 -0.05 1.42 -7.24
CA GLN A 29 0.56 0.83 -8.44
C GLN A 29 0.62 -0.70 -8.37
N HIS A 30 0.99 -1.25 -7.21
CA HIS A 30 1.25 -2.68 -7.06
C HIS A 30 0.04 -3.49 -6.60
N LEU A 31 -0.91 -2.88 -5.89
CA LEU A 31 -2.05 -3.57 -5.27
C LEU A 31 -3.41 -3.24 -5.91
N ASN A 32 -3.49 -2.40 -6.96
CA ASN A 32 -4.77 -2.05 -7.61
C ASN A 32 -5.58 -3.26 -8.10
N SER A 33 -4.91 -4.35 -8.46
CA SER A 33 -5.55 -5.56 -8.98
C SER A 33 -6.00 -6.50 -7.86
N ASN A 34 -5.57 -6.24 -6.62
CA ASN A 34 -5.97 -7.01 -5.46
C ASN A 34 -7.32 -6.50 -4.94
N ARG A 35 -8.36 -7.34 -5.01
CA ARG A 35 -9.72 -7.01 -4.55
C ARG A 35 -9.81 -6.63 -3.08
N CYS A 36 -8.85 -7.07 -2.26
CA CYS A 36 -8.79 -6.70 -0.85
C CYS A 36 -8.20 -5.32 -0.62
N PHE A 37 -7.54 -4.69 -1.61
CA PHE A 37 -7.02 -3.33 -1.48
C PHE A 37 -8.06 -2.33 -1.98
N ILE A 38 -8.57 -1.50 -1.07
CA ILE A 38 -9.66 -0.55 -1.34
C ILE A 38 -9.10 0.87 -1.41
N GLY A 39 -8.09 1.05 -2.26
CA GLY A 39 -7.57 2.34 -2.69
C GLY A 39 -7.25 3.35 -1.58
N GLU A 40 -7.10 4.61 -1.98
CA GLU A 40 -6.85 5.74 -1.09
C GLU A 40 -8.15 6.53 -0.85
N ARG A 41 -8.32 7.05 0.37
CA ARG A 41 -9.31 8.07 0.74
C ARG A 41 -8.61 9.20 1.50
N GLY A 42 -8.05 10.17 0.79
CA GLY A 42 -7.24 11.23 1.39
C GLY A 42 -5.86 10.70 1.80
N GLU A 43 -5.43 10.95 3.02
CA GLU A 43 -4.10 10.50 3.50
C GLU A 43 -4.09 9.05 4.02
N ALA A 44 -5.14 8.26 3.74
CA ALA A 44 -5.29 6.90 4.24
C ALA A 44 -5.67 5.92 3.13
N PHE A 45 -5.35 4.63 3.32
CA PHE A 45 -5.81 3.52 2.48
C PHE A 45 -6.70 2.56 3.29
N ARG A 46 -7.47 1.74 2.58
CA ARG A 46 -8.35 0.73 3.20
C ARG A 46 -8.07 -0.68 2.68
N VAL A 47 -8.34 -1.67 3.51
CA VAL A 47 -8.12 -3.09 3.18
C VAL A 47 -9.32 -3.90 3.68
N CYS A 48 -9.83 -4.81 2.84
CA CYS A 48 -10.84 -5.78 3.25
C CYS A 48 -10.17 -6.96 3.95
N HIS A 49 -10.35 -7.05 5.26
CA HIS A 49 -9.94 -8.18 6.08
C HIS A 49 -11.06 -9.21 6.19
N TYR A 50 -10.75 -10.39 6.76
CA TYR A 50 -11.75 -11.43 6.99
C TYR A 50 -12.94 -10.95 7.85
N ALA A 51 -12.71 -9.97 8.72
CA ALA A 51 -13.72 -9.37 9.57
C ALA A 51 -14.45 -8.16 8.93
N GLY A 52 -14.16 -7.82 7.67
CA GLY A 52 -14.68 -6.64 6.98
C GLY A 52 -13.61 -5.61 6.64
N GLU A 53 -14.06 -4.44 6.16
CA GLU A 53 -13.25 -3.23 5.96
C GLU A 53 -13.08 -2.45 7.26
#